data_AF-A0A973YRY3-F1
#
_entry.id   AF-A0A973YRY3-F1
#
_cell.length_a   1.000
_cell.length_b   1.000
_cell.length_c   1.000
_cell.angle_alpha   90.00
_cell.angle_beta   90.00
_cell.angle_gamma   90.00
#
_symmetry.space_group_name_H-M   'P 1'
#
loop_
_entity.id
_entity.type
_entity.pdbx_description
1 polymer ?
#
loop_
_entity_poly.entity_id
_entity_poly.type
_entity_poly.pdbx_seq_one_letter_code
_entity_poly.pdbx_strand_id
1 'polypeptide(L)'
;ARRRDEIAPLFRQALWLALALGALLFAFLTFAPYALAPMGIAEGIRPGAAAFLHGIRWGVPALTLYFTMRYLSDGLHWTLPTMLLGFGGLLVLIPLGYALTFGVGGFPALGAGGLGIASAAMMWAQAITFALYLARAKRFADLGLFARFEPPRLAPIRGLLATGLPIGVTVAMEGSLFIVTALLIGRLGTVPAAAHQIAINVASLCFMIPLGLAEATTVRVGHARGRGSHDGLRRAAFAGYALVLCTQALSALTLLLGHDVIVDLYTRDAAVAALAASLLLYAAAFQFPDGIQVLSAGALRGLKDTRMPMLLAAFAYWGVGMPLGAGLGLGLGGFTPALGPRGMWIGLIAGLTCAALLLGRRFLRSSLRPLPA
;
A
#
# COMPACT_ATOMS: atom_id res chain seq x y z
N ALA A 1 0.65 -18.05 24.03
CA ALA A 1 0.03 -19.39 23.93
C ALA A 1 -1.45 -19.42 24.33
N ARG A 2 -1.93 -18.59 25.28
CA ARG A 2 -3.24 -18.75 25.94
C ARG A 2 -4.52 -18.30 25.18
N ARG A 3 -4.49 -17.95 23.89
CA ARG A 3 -5.69 -17.46 23.14
C ARG A 3 -5.75 -17.93 21.68
N ARG A 4 -5.20 -19.09 21.34
CA ARG A 4 -5.29 -19.60 19.95
C ARG A 4 -6.73 -19.86 19.52
N ASP A 5 -7.60 -20.22 20.46
CA ASP A 5 -9.01 -20.54 20.20
C ASP A 5 -9.84 -19.33 19.78
N GLU A 6 -9.37 -18.11 20.08
CA GLU A 6 -10.02 -16.86 19.66
C GLU A 6 -9.73 -16.50 18.18
N ILE A 7 -8.70 -17.11 17.57
CA ILE A 7 -8.25 -16.77 16.21
C ILE A 7 -9.29 -17.17 15.17
N ALA A 8 -9.82 -18.40 15.25
CA ALA A 8 -10.76 -18.90 14.25
C ALA A 8 -12.11 -18.16 14.27
N PRO A 9 -12.74 -17.89 15.42
CA PRO A 9 -13.92 -17.03 15.48
C PRO A 9 -13.65 -15.63 14.90
N LEU A 10 -12.54 -14.98 15.26
CA LEU A 10 -12.21 -13.66 14.72
C LEU A 10 -12.01 -13.69 13.19
N PHE A 11 -11.34 -14.72 12.68
CA PHE A 11 -11.12 -14.93 11.25
C PHE A 11 -12.44 -15.07 10.48
N ARG A 12 -13.40 -15.86 10.99
CA ARG A 12 -14.72 -16.01 10.36
C ARG A 12 -15.47 -14.68 10.29
N GLN A 13 -15.38 -13.86 11.33
CA GLN A 13 -15.95 -12.51 11.35
C GLN A 13 -15.23 -11.56 10.39
N ALA A 14 -13.91 -11.72 10.24
CA ALA A 14 -13.13 -10.99 9.24
C ALA A 14 -13.52 -11.39 7.79
N LEU A 15 -13.84 -12.66 7.52
CA LEU A 15 -14.36 -13.09 6.22
C LEU A 15 -15.70 -12.43 5.88
N TRP A 16 -16.63 -12.34 6.86
CA TRP A 16 -17.88 -11.60 6.67
C TRP A 16 -17.65 -10.12 6.36
N LEU A 17 -16.73 -9.48 7.09
CA LEU A 17 -16.35 -8.10 6.81
C LEU A 17 -15.70 -7.95 5.42
N ALA A 18 -14.85 -8.89 5.02
CA ALA A 18 -14.22 -8.91 3.71
C ALA A 18 -15.23 -9.05 2.56
N LEU A 19 -16.27 -9.88 2.74
CA LEU A 19 -17.38 -10.01 1.79
C LEU A 19 -18.20 -8.71 1.71
N ALA A 20 -18.51 -8.10 2.86
CA ALA A 20 -19.24 -6.82 2.90
C ALA A 20 -18.44 -5.69 2.22
N LEU A 21 -17.14 -5.58 2.51
CA LEU A 21 -16.25 -4.61 1.85
C LEU A 21 -16.06 -4.94 0.36
N GLY A 22 -15.97 -6.22 0.00
CA GLY A 22 -15.90 -6.68 -1.38
C GLY A 22 -17.15 -6.30 -2.18
N ALA A 23 -18.34 -6.47 -1.59
CA ALA A 23 -19.61 -6.05 -2.19
C ALA A 23 -19.70 -4.51 -2.32
N LEU A 24 -19.25 -3.76 -1.31
CA LEU A 24 -19.19 -2.31 -1.36
C LEU A 24 -18.28 -1.82 -2.51
N LEU A 25 -17.09 -2.40 -2.65
CA LEU A 25 -16.16 -2.06 -3.72
C LEU A 25 -16.67 -2.53 -5.10
N PHE A 26 -17.36 -3.66 -5.17
CA PHE A 26 -18.03 -4.12 -6.39
C PHE A 26 -19.09 -3.11 -6.85
N ALA A 27 -19.91 -2.61 -5.92
CA ALA A 27 -20.89 -1.57 -6.21
C ALA A 27 -20.21 -0.28 -6.67
N PHE A 28 -19.17 0.17 -5.94
CA PHE A 28 -18.39 1.34 -6.32
C PHE A 28 -17.82 1.24 -7.74
N LEU A 29 -17.19 0.12 -8.10
CA LEU A 29 -16.64 -0.10 -9.45
C LEU A 29 -17.71 -0.29 -10.53
N THR A 30 -18.94 -0.66 -10.15
CA THR A 30 -20.08 -0.69 -11.08
C THR A 30 -20.55 0.72 -11.43
N PHE A 31 -20.46 1.67 -10.49
CA PHE A 31 -20.84 3.06 -10.73
C PHE A 31 -19.69 3.93 -11.25
N ALA A 32 -18.43 3.54 -11.01
CA ALA A 32 -17.25 4.29 -11.43
C ALA A 32 -17.21 4.65 -12.95
N PRO A 33 -17.64 3.78 -13.89
CA PRO A 33 -17.68 4.13 -15.31
C PRO A 33 -18.56 5.36 -15.62
N TYR A 34 -19.67 5.56 -14.90
CA TYR A 34 -20.54 6.71 -15.11
C TYR A 34 -19.90 8.02 -14.65
N ALA A 35 -18.92 7.96 -13.74
CA ALA A 35 -18.16 9.12 -13.30
C ALA A 35 -17.05 9.52 -14.29
N LEU A 36 -16.69 8.67 -15.27
CA LEU A 36 -15.61 8.96 -16.22
C LEU A 36 -15.92 10.14 -17.14
N ALA A 37 -17.19 10.31 -17.54
CA ALA A 37 -17.64 11.42 -18.38
C ALA A 37 -17.54 12.78 -17.68
N PRO A 38 -18.10 12.99 -16.47
CA PRO A 38 -17.96 14.26 -15.74
C PRO A 38 -16.52 14.54 -15.27
N MET A 39 -15.64 13.54 -15.23
CA MET A 39 -14.21 13.71 -14.92
C MET A 39 -13.37 14.29 -16.08
N GLY A 40 -13.96 14.51 -17.26
CA GLY A 40 -13.26 15.12 -18.41
C GLY A 40 -12.28 14.19 -19.13
N ILE A 41 -12.39 12.87 -18.95
CA ILE A 41 -11.52 11.88 -19.62
C ILE A 41 -11.81 11.91 -21.13
N ALA A 42 -10.80 11.79 -21.99
CA ALA A 42 -10.97 11.80 -23.45
C ALA A 42 -11.88 10.65 -23.94
N GLU A 43 -12.79 10.94 -24.88
CA GLU A 43 -13.81 9.98 -25.35
C GLU A 43 -13.23 8.70 -25.96
N GLY A 44 -12.06 8.77 -26.60
CA GLY A 44 -11.38 7.58 -27.14
C GLY A 44 -10.87 6.59 -26.08
N ILE A 45 -10.67 7.02 -24.83
CA ILE A 45 -10.14 6.18 -23.74
C ILE A 45 -11.27 5.61 -22.87
N ARG A 46 -12.42 6.30 -22.81
CA ARG A 46 -13.55 5.92 -21.95
C ARG A 46 -14.02 4.48 -22.16
N PRO A 47 -14.21 3.96 -23.39
CA PRO A 47 -14.67 2.59 -23.59
C PRO A 47 -13.70 1.56 -23.03
N GLY A 48 -12.38 1.76 -23.23
CA GLY A 48 -11.35 0.86 -22.70
C GLY A 48 -11.28 0.89 -21.18
N ALA A 49 -11.35 2.07 -20.57
CA ALA A 49 -11.38 2.22 -19.12
C ALA A 49 -12.65 1.58 -18.50
N ALA A 50 -13.82 1.80 -19.10
CA ALA A 50 -15.07 1.20 -18.66
C ALA A 50 -15.04 -0.34 -18.78
N ALA A 51 -14.50 -0.87 -19.89
CA ALA A 51 -14.35 -2.32 -20.09
C ALA A 51 -13.42 -2.93 -19.02
N PHE A 52 -12.29 -2.29 -18.71
CA PHE A 52 -11.40 -2.74 -17.64
C PHE A 52 -12.10 -2.73 -16.27
N LEU A 53 -12.82 -1.64 -15.93
CA LEU A 53 -13.57 -1.52 -14.68
C LEU A 53 -14.65 -2.61 -14.56
N HIS A 54 -15.35 -2.92 -15.65
CA HIS A 54 -16.35 -3.99 -15.69
C HIS A 54 -15.75 -5.39 -15.54
N GLY A 55 -14.51 -5.61 -16.00
CA GLY A 55 -13.78 -6.84 -15.75
C GLY A 55 -13.31 -6.96 -14.31
N ILE A 56 -12.58 -5.95 -13.83
CA ILE A 56 -11.91 -6.01 -12.52
C ILE A 56 -12.87 -5.99 -11.33
N ARG A 57 -14.09 -5.42 -11.47
CA ARG A 57 -15.09 -5.42 -10.38
C ARG A 57 -15.38 -6.83 -9.86
N TRP A 58 -15.34 -7.86 -10.72
CA TRP A 58 -15.55 -9.25 -10.34
C TRP A 58 -14.38 -9.86 -9.55
N GLY A 59 -13.19 -9.27 -9.65
CA GLY A 59 -12.00 -9.68 -8.90
C GLY A 59 -11.93 -9.11 -7.49
N VAL A 60 -12.54 -7.95 -7.24
CA VAL A 60 -12.40 -7.26 -5.95
C VAL A 60 -12.95 -8.05 -4.74
N PRO A 61 -14.09 -8.74 -4.83
CA PRO A 61 -14.52 -9.64 -3.76
C PRO A 61 -13.50 -10.75 -3.45
N ALA A 62 -12.82 -11.28 -4.47
CA ALA A 62 -11.76 -12.27 -4.27
C ALA A 62 -10.52 -11.64 -3.62
N LEU A 63 -10.17 -10.41 -3.99
CA LEU A 63 -9.05 -9.67 -3.44
C LEU A 63 -9.20 -9.44 -1.92
N THR A 64 -10.39 -9.04 -1.45
CA THR A 64 -10.63 -8.80 -0.02
C THR A 64 -10.57 -10.10 0.79
N LEU A 65 -11.09 -11.20 0.22
CA LEU A 65 -10.98 -12.54 0.80
C LEU A 65 -9.52 -12.99 0.86
N TYR A 66 -8.77 -12.84 -0.24
CA TYR A 66 -7.35 -13.17 -0.31
C TYR A 66 -6.55 -12.41 0.75
N PHE A 67 -6.73 -11.09 0.88
CA PHE A 67 -6.02 -10.32 1.91
C PHE A 67 -6.34 -10.78 3.32
N THR A 68 -7.60 -11.13 3.59
CA THR A 68 -8.00 -11.64 4.92
C THR A 68 -7.27 -12.95 5.26
N MET A 69 -7.16 -13.85 4.28
CA MET A 69 -6.46 -15.13 4.42
C MET A 69 -4.94 -14.96 4.50
N ARG A 70 -4.37 -14.08 3.67
CA ARG A 70 -2.96 -13.70 3.68
C ARG A 70 -2.56 -13.17 5.05
N TYR A 71 -3.26 -12.16 5.57
CA TYR A 71 -2.89 -11.52 6.84
C TYR A 71 -3.06 -12.46 8.04
N LEU A 72 -3.97 -13.46 7.97
CA LEU A 72 -4.02 -14.55 8.95
C LEU A 72 -2.72 -15.37 8.94
N SER A 73 -2.28 -15.82 7.76
CA SER A 73 -1.07 -16.66 7.61
C SER A 73 0.19 -15.90 8.03
N ASP A 74 0.34 -14.66 7.56
CA ASP A 74 1.46 -13.79 7.90
C ASP A 74 1.48 -13.50 9.42
N GLY A 75 0.30 -13.26 10.00
CA GLY A 75 0.11 -13.10 11.45
C GLY A 75 0.52 -14.33 12.28
N LEU A 76 0.55 -15.53 11.70
CA LEU A 76 1.00 -16.77 12.33
C LEU A 76 2.46 -17.14 12.05
N HIS A 77 3.27 -16.16 11.60
CA HIS A 77 4.66 -16.34 11.18
C HIS A 77 4.83 -17.34 10.03
N TRP A 78 3.87 -17.39 9.11
CA TRP A 78 3.93 -18.26 7.94
C TRP A 78 3.65 -17.49 6.66
N THR A 79 4.69 -16.86 6.12
CA THR A 79 4.63 -16.01 4.92
C THR A 79 4.89 -16.76 3.62
N LEU A 80 5.35 -18.01 3.69
CA LEU A 80 5.65 -18.83 2.50
C LEU A 80 4.45 -18.98 1.54
N PRO A 81 3.21 -19.27 2.01
CA PRO A 81 2.05 -19.39 1.11
C PRO A 81 1.72 -18.06 0.44
N THR A 82 1.85 -16.95 1.17
CA THR A 82 1.68 -15.60 0.66
C THR A 82 2.65 -15.30 -0.48
N MET A 83 3.93 -15.68 -0.31
CA MET A 83 4.95 -15.49 -1.33
C MET A 83 4.68 -16.37 -2.57
N LEU A 84 4.39 -17.66 -2.37
CA LEU A 84 4.13 -18.60 -3.47
C LEU A 84 2.89 -18.20 -4.28
N LEU A 85 1.82 -17.76 -3.62
CA LEU A 85 0.60 -17.33 -4.30
C LEU A 85 0.72 -15.94 -4.91
N GLY A 86 1.57 -15.07 -4.35
CA GLY A 86 1.94 -13.80 -4.97
C GLY A 86 2.65 -14.00 -6.31
N PHE A 87 3.77 -14.72 -6.32
CA PHE A 87 4.52 -15.04 -7.55
C PHE A 87 3.72 -15.92 -8.50
N GLY A 88 3.01 -16.93 -7.98
CA GLY A 88 2.14 -17.78 -8.76
C GLY A 88 1.00 -16.99 -9.43
N GLY A 89 0.45 -15.99 -8.75
CA GLY A 89 -0.52 -15.07 -9.33
C GLY A 89 0.04 -14.32 -10.54
N LEU A 90 1.28 -13.80 -10.44
CA LEU A 90 1.94 -13.15 -11.57
C LEU A 90 2.15 -14.11 -12.76
N LEU A 91 2.56 -15.35 -12.48
CA LEU A 91 2.72 -16.40 -13.50
C LEU A 91 1.41 -16.81 -14.17
N VAL A 92 0.27 -16.64 -13.50
CA VAL A 92 -1.06 -16.83 -14.10
C VAL A 92 -1.49 -15.58 -14.87
N LEU A 93 -1.24 -14.38 -14.32
CA LEU A 93 -1.69 -13.12 -14.89
C LEU A 93 -0.99 -12.79 -16.21
N ILE A 94 0.31 -13.03 -16.33
CA ILE A 94 1.06 -12.73 -17.56
C ILE A 94 0.48 -13.47 -18.78
N PRO A 95 0.39 -14.82 -18.81
CA PRO A 95 -0.13 -15.55 -19.96
C PRO A 95 -1.62 -15.30 -20.17
N LEU A 96 -2.44 -15.28 -19.10
CA LEU A 96 -3.88 -15.07 -19.22
C LEU A 96 -4.21 -13.63 -19.69
N GLY A 97 -3.50 -12.65 -19.14
CA GLY A 97 -3.62 -11.25 -19.54
C GLY A 97 -3.19 -11.05 -20.99
N TYR A 98 -2.08 -11.64 -21.41
CA TYR A 98 -1.63 -11.59 -22.80
C TYR A 98 -2.66 -12.24 -23.75
N ALA A 99 -3.13 -13.45 -23.43
CA ALA A 99 -4.11 -14.17 -24.25
C ALA A 99 -5.43 -13.41 -24.40
N LEU A 100 -6.00 -12.87 -23.31
CA LEU A 100 -7.28 -12.15 -23.34
C LEU A 100 -7.17 -10.73 -23.90
N THR A 101 -6.00 -10.09 -23.78
CA THR A 101 -5.79 -8.75 -24.34
C THR A 101 -5.61 -8.81 -25.85
N PHE A 102 -4.77 -9.73 -26.34
CA PHE A 102 -4.38 -9.81 -27.76
C PHE A 102 -5.16 -10.86 -28.56
N GLY A 103 -6.00 -11.69 -27.93
CA GLY A 103 -6.78 -12.72 -28.61
C GLY A 103 -5.95 -13.92 -29.07
N VAL A 104 -4.91 -14.27 -28.31
CA VAL A 104 -4.01 -15.39 -28.65
C VAL A 104 -4.58 -16.70 -28.09
N GLY A 105 -4.50 -17.79 -28.88
CA GLY A 105 -4.96 -19.12 -28.45
C GLY A 105 -6.46 -19.39 -28.60
N GLY A 106 -7.14 -18.70 -29.52
CA GLY A 106 -8.57 -18.91 -29.82
C GLY A 106 -9.53 -18.05 -29.00
N PHE A 107 -9.01 -17.15 -28.15
CA PHE A 107 -9.80 -16.16 -27.42
C PHE A 107 -10.05 -14.90 -28.27
N PRO A 108 -11.19 -14.21 -28.09
CA PRO A 108 -11.41 -12.92 -28.73
C PRO A 108 -10.45 -11.85 -28.15
N ALA A 109 -10.02 -10.90 -28.98
CA ALA A 109 -9.21 -9.76 -28.54
C ALA A 109 -10.07 -8.75 -27.79
N LEU A 110 -10.06 -8.82 -26.45
CA LEU A 110 -10.89 -7.98 -25.57
C LEU A 110 -10.18 -6.69 -25.11
N GLY A 111 -8.92 -6.49 -25.53
CA GLY A 111 -8.13 -5.32 -25.17
C GLY A 111 -8.07 -5.09 -23.66
N ALA A 112 -8.31 -3.85 -23.22
CA ALA A 112 -8.30 -3.48 -21.80
C ALA A 112 -9.33 -4.26 -20.95
N GLY A 113 -10.48 -4.63 -21.53
CA GLY A 113 -11.46 -5.47 -20.83
C GLY A 113 -10.94 -6.87 -20.53
N GLY A 114 -10.16 -7.43 -21.47
CA GLY A 114 -9.48 -8.73 -21.31
C GLY A 114 -8.52 -8.75 -20.13
N LEU A 115 -7.72 -7.68 -19.96
CA LEU A 115 -6.83 -7.54 -18.82
C LEU A 115 -7.57 -7.45 -17.48
N GLY A 116 -8.72 -6.77 -17.45
CA GLY A 116 -9.59 -6.70 -16.26
C GLY A 116 -10.13 -8.08 -15.86
N ILE A 117 -10.58 -8.86 -16.84
CA ILE A 117 -11.07 -10.24 -16.62
C ILE A 117 -9.93 -11.17 -16.20
N ALA A 118 -8.76 -11.09 -16.84
CA ALA A 118 -7.58 -11.86 -16.47
C ALA A 118 -7.17 -11.60 -15.02
N SER A 119 -7.19 -10.33 -14.61
CA SER A 119 -6.90 -9.92 -13.23
C SER A 119 -7.92 -10.50 -12.25
N ALA A 120 -9.21 -10.45 -12.60
CA ALA A 120 -10.27 -11.03 -11.77
C ALA A 120 -10.13 -12.55 -11.60
N ALA A 121 -9.84 -13.26 -12.69
CA ALA A 121 -9.61 -14.70 -12.67
C ALA A 121 -8.39 -15.07 -11.81
N MET A 122 -7.28 -14.32 -11.94
CA MET A 122 -6.10 -14.48 -11.11
C MET A 122 -6.42 -14.26 -9.62
N MET A 123 -7.17 -13.21 -9.27
CA MET A 123 -7.55 -12.94 -7.88
C MET A 123 -8.41 -14.07 -7.28
N TRP A 124 -9.35 -14.62 -8.05
CA TRP A 124 -10.13 -15.79 -7.64
C TRP A 124 -9.25 -17.03 -7.48
N ALA A 125 -8.34 -17.30 -8.42
CA ALA A 125 -7.40 -18.41 -8.31
C ALA A 125 -6.54 -18.30 -7.04
N GLN A 126 -6.04 -17.10 -6.73
CA GLN A 126 -5.31 -16.84 -5.48
C GLN A 126 -6.19 -17.07 -4.25
N ALA A 127 -7.40 -16.49 -4.20
CA ALA A 127 -8.30 -16.62 -3.06
C ALA A 127 -8.72 -18.08 -2.79
N ILE A 128 -9.09 -18.82 -3.84
CA ILE A 128 -9.51 -20.22 -3.75
C ILE A 128 -8.32 -21.09 -3.33
N THR A 129 -7.15 -20.92 -3.95
CA THR A 129 -5.97 -21.72 -3.61
C THR A 129 -5.52 -21.45 -2.17
N PHE A 130 -5.60 -20.19 -1.71
CA PHE A 130 -5.29 -19.85 -0.31
C PHE A 130 -6.29 -20.48 0.67
N ALA A 131 -7.58 -20.44 0.35
CA ALA A 131 -8.63 -21.07 1.16
C ALA A 131 -8.42 -22.59 1.27
N LEU A 132 -8.14 -23.26 0.13
CA LEU A 132 -7.85 -24.69 0.09
C LEU A 132 -6.59 -25.03 0.89
N TYR A 133 -5.55 -24.21 0.79
CA TYR A 133 -4.33 -24.37 1.56
C TYR A 133 -4.60 -24.28 3.07
N LEU A 134 -5.30 -23.24 3.52
CA LEU A 134 -5.69 -23.06 4.93
C LEU A 134 -6.57 -24.19 5.45
N ALA A 135 -7.44 -24.75 4.60
CA ALA A 135 -8.33 -25.86 4.97
C ALA A 135 -7.61 -27.21 5.10
N ARG A 136 -6.58 -27.46 4.30
CA ARG A 136 -5.91 -28.78 4.22
C ARG A 136 -4.56 -28.84 4.93
N ALA A 137 -3.87 -27.72 5.12
CA ALA A 137 -2.54 -27.72 5.69
C ALA A 137 -2.59 -28.13 7.18
N LYS A 138 -1.88 -29.21 7.53
CA LYS A 138 -1.79 -29.75 8.90
C LYS A 138 -1.44 -28.69 9.95
N ARG A 139 -0.68 -27.67 9.56
CA ARG A 139 -0.26 -26.55 10.42
C ARG A 139 -1.40 -25.66 10.92
N PHE A 140 -2.53 -25.60 10.21
CA PHE A 140 -3.71 -24.81 10.58
C PHE A 140 -4.89 -25.69 11.03
N ALA A 141 -4.72 -27.01 11.04
CA ALA A 141 -5.78 -27.96 11.38
C ALA A 141 -6.26 -27.78 12.83
N ASP A 142 -5.37 -27.39 13.73
CA ASP A 142 -5.66 -27.11 15.14
C ASP A 142 -6.58 -25.89 15.33
N LEU A 143 -6.58 -24.95 14.40
CA LEU A 143 -7.42 -23.74 14.48
C LEU A 143 -8.86 -24.01 14.05
N GLY A 144 -9.13 -25.05 13.26
CA GLY A 144 -10.48 -25.34 12.77
C GLY A 144 -11.13 -24.17 12.04
N LEU A 145 -10.38 -23.42 11.22
CA LEU A 145 -10.80 -22.14 10.62
C LEU A 145 -12.17 -22.21 9.92
N PHE A 146 -12.39 -23.28 9.13
CA PHE A 146 -13.62 -23.52 8.39
C PHE A 146 -14.56 -24.56 9.04
N ALA A 147 -14.25 -25.01 10.27
CA ALA A 147 -14.97 -26.11 10.91
C ALA A 147 -16.39 -25.73 11.40
N ARG A 148 -16.69 -24.44 11.57
CA ARG A 148 -18.01 -23.96 11.96
C ARG A 148 -18.40 -22.76 11.12
N PHE A 149 -19.66 -22.75 10.71
CA PHE A 149 -20.31 -21.56 10.17
C PHE A 149 -20.83 -20.72 11.34
N GLU A 150 -20.30 -19.51 11.50
CA GLU A 150 -20.75 -18.58 12.54
C GLU A 150 -21.40 -17.37 11.87
N PRO A 151 -22.63 -16.98 12.26
CA PRO A 151 -23.28 -15.81 11.70
C PRO A 151 -22.49 -14.52 12.05
N PRO A 152 -22.69 -13.43 11.27
CA PRO A 152 -22.00 -12.17 11.52
C PRO A 152 -22.38 -11.60 12.89
N ARG A 153 -21.38 -11.34 13.72
CA ARG A 153 -21.53 -10.72 15.05
C ARG A 153 -20.99 -9.31 15.01
N LEU A 154 -21.82 -8.34 15.38
CA LEU A 154 -21.47 -6.92 15.23
C LEU A 154 -20.30 -6.50 16.15
N ALA A 155 -20.18 -7.07 17.35
CA ALA A 155 -19.12 -6.72 18.30
C ALA A 155 -17.69 -6.97 17.77
N PRO A 156 -17.32 -8.19 17.31
CA PRO A 156 -15.99 -8.42 16.73
C PRO A 156 -15.77 -7.63 15.43
N ILE A 157 -16.79 -7.49 14.58
CA ILE A 157 -16.71 -6.68 13.35
C ILE A 157 -16.42 -5.22 13.68
N ARG A 158 -17.10 -4.64 14.67
CA ARG A 158 -16.85 -3.28 15.15
C ARG A 158 -15.43 -3.11 15.70
N GLY A 159 -14.90 -4.13 16.38
CA GLY A 159 -13.51 -4.14 16.84
C GLY A 159 -12.49 -4.11 15.68
N LEU A 160 -12.74 -4.91 14.63
CA LEU A 160 -11.95 -4.90 13.40
C LEU A 160 -12.02 -3.53 12.72
N LEU A 161 -13.22 -2.97 12.53
CA LEU A 161 -13.42 -1.65 11.93
C LEU A 161 -12.78 -0.53 12.75
N ALA A 162 -12.87 -0.56 14.08
CA ALA A 162 -12.26 0.44 14.95
C ALA A 162 -10.74 0.51 14.82
N THR A 163 -10.11 -0.59 14.39
CA THR A 163 -8.66 -0.67 14.14
C THR A 163 -8.33 -0.41 12.67
N GLY A 164 -9.07 -1.02 11.75
CA GLY A 164 -8.84 -1.00 10.31
C GLY A 164 -9.23 0.32 9.63
N LEU A 165 -10.31 0.98 10.06
CA LEU A 165 -10.75 2.24 9.45
C LEU A 165 -9.69 3.35 9.63
N PRO A 166 -9.10 3.57 10.82
CA PRO A 166 -8.00 4.53 10.96
C PRO A 166 -6.76 4.18 10.11
N ILE A 167 -6.45 2.90 9.95
CA ILE A 167 -5.35 2.46 9.06
C ILE A 167 -5.67 2.81 7.61
N GLY A 168 -6.88 2.49 7.15
CA GLY A 168 -7.33 2.82 5.79
C GLY A 168 -7.32 4.32 5.52
N VAL A 169 -7.78 5.14 6.46
CA VAL A 169 -7.71 6.61 6.35
C VAL A 169 -6.26 7.09 6.28
N THR A 170 -5.36 6.53 7.09
CA THR A 170 -3.94 6.89 7.06
C THR A 170 -3.33 6.64 5.68
N VAL A 171 -3.55 5.45 5.13
CA VAL A 171 -3.06 5.07 3.79
C VAL A 171 -3.74 5.90 2.70
N ALA A 172 -5.03 6.24 2.86
CA ALA A 172 -5.73 7.12 1.93
C ALA A 172 -5.21 8.56 1.95
N MET A 173 -4.84 9.09 3.13
CA MET A 173 -4.24 10.42 3.25
C MET A 173 -2.84 10.48 2.62
N GLU A 174 -2.08 9.40 2.75
CA GLU A 174 -0.77 9.23 2.13
C GLU A 174 -0.90 9.10 0.60
N GLY A 175 -1.77 8.22 0.11
CA GLY A 175 -2.02 8.06 -1.32
C GLY A 175 -2.58 9.32 -1.98
N SER A 176 -3.50 10.03 -1.31
CA SER A 176 -4.06 11.28 -1.82
C SER A 176 -3.03 12.41 -1.90
N LEU A 177 -2.06 12.45 -0.98
CA LEU A 177 -0.93 13.37 -1.05
C LEU A 177 -0.16 13.17 -2.36
N PHE A 178 0.24 11.94 -2.69
CA PHE A 178 0.95 11.65 -3.94
C PHE A 178 0.12 11.94 -5.19
N ILE A 179 -1.16 11.55 -5.19
CA ILE A 179 -2.07 11.78 -6.35
C ILE A 179 -2.23 13.28 -6.62
N VAL A 180 -2.50 14.07 -5.57
CA VAL A 180 -2.71 15.51 -5.74
C VAL A 180 -1.39 16.21 -6.09
N THR A 181 -0.26 15.80 -5.52
CA THR A 181 1.05 16.31 -5.95
C THR A 181 1.32 16.02 -7.43
N ALA A 182 1.08 14.79 -7.89
CA ALA A 182 1.22 14.44 -9.30
C ALA A 182 0.31 15.30 -10.21
N LEU A 183 -0.93 15.54 -9.79
CA LEU A 183 -1.87 16.40 -10.51
C LEU A 183 -1.38 17.85 -10.58
N LEU A 184 -0.84 18.39 -9.49
CA LEU A 184 -0.31 19.76 -9.45
C LEU A 184 0.95 19.90 -10.31
N ILE A 185 1.86 18.92 -10.27
CA ILE A 185 3.02 18.89 -11.17
C ILE A 185 2.58 18.79 -12.63
N GLY A 186 1.53 18.03 -12.91
CA GLY A 186 0.96 17.90 -14.26
C GLY A 186 0.46 19.21 -14.85
N ARG A 187 0.03 20.17 -14.02
CA ARG A 187 -0.37 21.51 -14.47
C ARG A 187 0.81 22.39 -14.87
N LEU A 188 2.04 22.05 -14.45
CA LEU A 188 3.26 22.79 -14.79
C LEU A 188 3.78 22.48 -16.20
N GLY A 189 3.29 21.43 -16.84
CA GLY A 189 3.65 21.05 -18.21
C GLY A 189 3.96 19.56 -18.37
N THR A 190 4.13 19.15 -19.63
CA THR A 190 4.36 17.74 -20.02
C THR A 190 5.72 17.22 -19.54
N VAL A 191 6.78 18.03 -19.64
CA VAL A 191 8.13 17.67 -19.19
C VAL A 191 8.19 17.47 -17.66
N PRO A 192 7.69 18.40 -16.83
CA PRO A 192 7.52 18.18 -15.39
C PRO A 192 6.74 16.92 -15.01
N ALA A 193 5.61 16.67 -15.68
CA ALA A 193 4.78 15.49 -15.44
C ALA A 193 5.55 14.20 -15.71
N ALA A 194 6.18 14.11 -16.89
CA ALA A 194 6.94 12.93 -17.30
C ALA A 194 8.11 12.66 -16.34
N ALA A 195 8.87 13.70 -15.99
CA ALA A 195 9.98 13.58 -15.06
C ALA A 195 9.54 13.14 -13.65
N HIS A 196 8.42 13.69 -13.15
CA HIS A 196 7.86 13.24 -11.87
C HIS A 196 7.39 11.79 -11.92
N GLN A 197 6.76 11.37 -13.03
CA GLN A 197 6.29 9.99 -13.17
C GLN A 197 7.45 8.99 -13.15
N ILE A 198 8.57 9.30 -13.80
CA ILE A 198 9.79 8.49 -13.72
C ILE A 198 10.27 8.41 -12.27
N ALA A 199 10.42 9.57 -11.61
CA ALA A 199 10.94 9.63 -10.25
C ALA A 199 10.05 8.89 -9.23
N ILE A 200 8.72 9.07 -9.29
CA ILE A 200 7.79 8.41 -8.36
C ILE A 200 7.69 6.90 -8.63
N ASN A 201 7.81 6.45 -9.88
CA ASN A 201 7.84 5.02 -10.21
C ASN A 201 9.07 4.36 -9.58
N VAL A 202 10.25 4.96 -9.77
CA VAL A 202 11.50 4.45 -9.18
C VAL A 202 11.43 4.48 -7.66
N ALA A 203 10.94 5.57 -7.06
CA ALA A 203 10.73 5.66 -5.61
C ALA A 203 9.78 4.58 -5.09
N SER A 204 8.68 4.31 -5.80
CA SER A 204 7.70 3.26 -5.44
C SER A 204 8.32 1.87 -5.45
N LEU A 205 9.23 1.57 -6.39
CA LEU A 205 9.96 0.31 -6.42
C LEU A 205 10.86 0.15 -5.19
N CYS A 206 11.60 1.20 -4.82
CA CYS A 206 12.43 1.21 -3.62
C CYS A 206 11.59 1.08 -2.33
N PHE A 207 10.37 1.65 -2.31
CA PHE A 207 9.46 1.64 -1.17
C PHE A 207 8.86 0.26 -0.85
N MET A 208 8.79 -0.66 -1.81
CA MET A 208 8.24 -2.00 -1.58
C MET A 208 9.00 -2.78 -0.50
N ILE A 209 10.31 -2.52 -0.34
CA ILE A 209 11.14 -3.18 0.68
C ILE A 209 10.79 -2.68 2.10
N PRO A 210 10.81 -1.36 2.40
CA PRO A 210 10.31 -0.83 3.67
C PRO A 210 8.88 -1.23 4.00
N LEU A 211 7.98 -1.26 3.01
CA LEU A 211 6.60 -1.69 3.21
C LEU A 211 6.53 -3.13 3.73
N GLY A 212 7.28 -4.05 3.11
CA GLY A 212 7.38 -5.44 3.58
C GLY A 212 8.00 -5.57 4.98
N LEU A 213 9.04 -4.78 5.27
CA LEU A 213 9.63 -4.71 6.61
C LEU A 213 8.63 -4.17 7.65
N ALA A 214 7.81 -3.19 7.30
CA ALA A 214 6.76 -2.67 8.17
C ALA A 214 5.69 -3.71 8.48
N GLU A 215 5.24 -4.51 7.49
CA GLU A 215 4.35 -5.64 7.73
C GLU A 215 4.98 -6.68 8.67
N ALA A 216 6.25 -7.03 8.46
CA ALA A 216 6.98 -7.94 9.34
C ALA A 216 7.11 -7.40 10.77
N THR A 217 7.40 -6.10 10.93
CA THR A 217 7.46 -5.44 12.23
C THR A 217 6.09 -5.38 12.90
N THR A 218 5.00 -5.14 12.17
CA THR A 218 3.62 -5.23 12.70
C THR A 218 3.38 -6.58 13.35
N VAL A 219 3.71 -7.66 12.65
CA VAL A 219 3.53 -9.03 13.15
C VAL A 219 4.39 -9.27 14.39
N ARG A 220 5.70 -8.96 14.34
CA ARG A 220 6.63 -9.20 15.45
C ARG A 220 6.29 -8.39 16.70
N VAL A 221 5.90 -7.13 16.53
CA VAL A 221 5.44 -6.25 17.62
C VAL A 221 4.12 -6.76 18.19
N GLY A 222 3.16 -7.15 17.35
CA GLY A 222 1.89 -7.74 17.80
C GLY A 222 2.08 -9.01 18.63
N HIS A 223 3.00 -9.88 18.22
CA HIS A 223 3.37 -11.07 19.00
C HIS A 223 4.07 -10.75 20.31
N ALA A 224 5.02 -9.81 20.32
CA ALA A 224 5.69 -9.39 21.56
C ALA A 224 4.71 -8.77 22.55
N ARG A 225 3.79 -7.95 22.03
CA ARG A 225 2.68 -7.36 22.78
C ARG A 225 1.76 -8.42 23.38
N GLY A 226 1.42 -9.46 22.61
CA GLY A 226 0.61 -10.60 23.08
C GLY A 226 1.30 -11.50 24.09
N ARG A 227 2.65 -11.43 24.21
CA ARG A 227 3.43 -12.09 25.25
C ARG A 227 3.70 -11.22 26.48
N GLY A 228 3.24 -9.96 26.50
CA GLY A 228 3.55 -9.02 27.57
C GLY A 228 5.03 -8.62 27.64
N SER A 229 5.82 -8.81 26.56
CA SER A 229 7.26 -8.56 26.58
C SER A 229 7.61 -7.20 25.97
N HIS A 230 7.89 -6.22 26.83
CA HIS A 230 8.39 -4.91 26.42
C HIS A 230 9.72 -4.99 25.66
N ASP A 231 10.66 -5.82 26.13
CA ASP A 231 11.95 -6.01 25.45
C ASP A 231 11.78 -6.67 24.09
N GLY A 232 10.85 -7.60 23.95
CA GLY A 232 10.50 -8.19 22.65
C GLY A 232 9.96 -7.15 21.69
N LEU A 233 9.14 -6.21 22.18
CA LEU A 233 8.55 -5.15 21.38
C LEU A 233 9.60 -4.15 20.91
N ARG A 234 10.49 -3.70 21.81
CA ARG A 234 11.59 -2.79 21.47
C ARG A 234 12.54 -3.45 20.49
N ARG A 235 12.99 -4.68 20.76
CA ARG A 235 13.88 -5.42 19.84
C ARG A 235 13.29 -5.57 18.45
N ALA A 236 12.00 -5.92 18.34
CA ALA A 236 11.33 -6.05 17.04
C ALA A 236 11.30 -4.73 16.26
N ALA A 237 11.00 -3.61 16.93
CA ALA A 237 10.95 -2.32 16.28
C ALA A 237 12.35 -1.77 15.93
N PHE A 238 13.32 -1.85 16.85
CA PHE A 238 14.70 -1.38 16.60
C PHE A 238 15.41 -2.21 15.52
N ALA A 239 15.20 -3.52 15.49
CA ALA A 239 15.67 -4.35 14.38
C ALA A 239 15.03 -3.93 13.06
N GLY A 240 13.73 -3.62 13.07
CA GLY A 240 13.05 -3.04 11.92
C GLY A 240 13.67 -1.71 11.47
N TYR A 241 13.96 -0.78 12.39
CA TYR A 241 14.55 0.53 12.05
C TYR A 241 15.94 0.35 11.45
N ALA A 242 16.76 -0.53 12.03
CA ALA A 242 18.08 -0.83 11.48
C ALA A 242 17.98 -1.39 10.05
N LEU A 243 17.11 -2.38 9.82
CA LEU A 243 16.93 -2.98 8.49
C LEU A 243 16.38 -1.97 7.47
N VAL A 244 15.40 -1.16 7.86
CA VAL A 244 14.85 -0.11 6.98
C VAL A 244 15.92 0.93 6.66
N LEU A 245 16.66 1.43 7.65
CA LEU A 245 17.71 2.42 7.40
C LEU A 245 18.83 1.85 6.52
N CYS A 246 19.22 0.59 6.71
CA CYS A 246 20.20 -0.06 5.84
C CYS A 246 19.69 -0.20 4.40
N THR A 247 18.45 -0.66 4.21
CA THR A 247 17.86 -0.82 2.86
C THR A 247 17.60 0.52 2.18
N GLN A 248 17.20 1.55 2.92
CA GLN A 248 17.07 2.92 2.41
C GLN A 248 18.43 3.54 2.10
N ALA A 249 19.47 3.29 2.90
CA ALA A 249 20.82 3.74 2.58
C ALA A 249 21.34 3.12 1.26
N LEU A 250 21.11 1.81 1.07
CA LEU A 250 21.46 1.12 -0.18
C LEU A 250 20.67 1.67 -1.38
N SER A 251 19.37 1.87 -1.20
CA SER A 251 18.49 2.39 -2.25
C SER A 251 18.85 3.84 -2.60
N ALA A 252 19.07 4.69 -1.60
CA ALA A 252 19.53 6.07 -1.78
C ALA A 252 20.90 6.14 -2.46
N LEU A 253 21.85 5.25 -2.11
CA LEU A 253 23.14 5.16 -2.79
C LEU A 253 22.99 4.76 -4.26
N THR A 254 22.10 3.81 -4.54
CA THR A 254 21.80 3.38 -5.91
C THR A 254 21.20 4.52 -6.73
N LEU A 255 20.29 5.31 -6.16
CA LEU A 255 19.74 6.49 -6.82
C LEU A 255 20.77 7.60 -6.98
N LEU A 256 21.63 7.82 -5.98
CA LEU A 256 22.64 8.87 -6.02
C LEU A 256 23.67 8.61 -7.13
N LEU A 257 24.16 7.37 -7.23
CA LEU A 257 25.21 6.98 -8.18
C LEU A 257 24.66 6.56 -9.55
N GLY A 258 23.42 6.08 -9.62
CA GLY A 258 22.82 5.49 -10.81
C GLY A 258 21.69 6.31 -11.45
N HIS A 259 21.43 7.55 -11.01
CA HIS A 259 20.29 8.32 -11.49
C HIS A 259 20.27 8.49 -13.01
N ASP A 260 21.41 8.77 -13.65
CA ASP A 260 21.48 8.96 -15.11
C ASP A 260 21.13 7.66 -15.86
N VAL A 261 21.75 6.54 -15.46
CA VAL A 261 21.50 5.22 -16.07
C VAL A 261 20.04 4.80 -15.89
N ILE A 262 19.46 5.04 -14.72
CA ILE A 262 18.06 4.71 -14.46
C ILE A 262 17.15 5.54 -15.37
N VAL A 263 17.42 6.83 -15.53
CA VAL A 263 16.60 7.74 -16.35
C VAL A 263 16.71 7.40 -17.84
N ASP A 264 17.90 7.03 -18.31
CA ASP A 264 18.14 6.63 -19.71
C ASP A 264 17.34 5.37 -20.11
N LEU A 265 16.96 4.52 -19.15
CA LEU A 265 16.06 3.38 -19.39
C LEU A 265 14.61 3.81 -19.65
N TYR A 266 14.20 4.99 -19.18
CA TYR A 266 12.82 5.49 -19.33
C TYR A 266 12.62 6.41 -20.53
N THR A 267 13.59 7.28 -20.83
CA THR A 267 13.41 8.30 -21.86
C THR A 267 14.71 8.66 -22.57
N ARG A 268 14.58 9.10 -23.82
CA ARG A 268 15.67 9.71 -24.61
C ARG A 268 15.54 11.22 -24.75
N ASP A 269 14.47 11.81 -24.22
CA ASP A 269 14.28 13.27 -24.21
C ASP A 269 15.21 13.88 -23.14
N ALA A 270 16.18 14.68 -23.59
CA ALA A 270 17.18 15.30 -22.73
C ALA A 270 16.59 16.22 -21.65
N ALA A 271 15.49 16.92 -21.95
CA ALA A 271 14.86 17.83 -21.00
C ALA A 271 14.13 17.06 -19.88
N VAL A 272 13.43 15.99 -20.26
CA VAL A 272 12.79 15.08 -19.28
C VAL A 272 13.87 14.36 -18.47
N ALA A 273 14.94 13.92 -19.12
CA ALA A 273 16.02 13.18 -18.47
C ALA A 273 16.73 14.03 -17.40
N ALA A 274 17.15 15.24 -17.75
CA ALA A 274 17.82 16.14 -16.81
C ALA A 274 16.94 16.48 -15.59
N LEU A 275 15.63 16.71 -15.80
CA LEU A 275 14.72 16.98 -14.70
C LEU A 275 14.49 15.73 -13.84
N ALA A 276 14.26 14.58 -14.46
CA ALA A 276 14.05 13.30 -13.76
C ALA A 276 15.27 12.92 -12.92
N ALA A 277 16.48 13.05 -13.46
CA ALA A 277 17.74 12.84 -12.74
C ALA A 277 17.80 13.71 -11.48
N SER A 278 17.45 14.99 -11.60
CA SER A 278 17.40 15.88 -10.43
C SER A 278 16.34 15.47 -9.41
N LEU A 279 15.19 14.97 -9.85
CA LEU A 279 14.11 14.48 -8.97
C LEU A 279 14.47 13.18 -8.26
N LEU A 280 15.28 12.31 -8.88
CA LEU A 280 15.79 11.10 -8.22
C LEU A 280 16.70 11.41 -7.03
N LEU A 281 17.40 12.55 -7.03
CA LEU A 281 18.17 13.01 -5.87
C LEU A 281 17.24 13.38 -4.71
N TYR A 282 16.10 14.02 -4.98
CA TYR A 282 15.06 14.25 -3.97
C TYR A 282 14.43 12.93 -3.51
N ALA A 283 14.21 11.98 -4.41
CA ALA A 283 13.73 10.65 -4.06
C ALA A 283 14.68 9.90 -3.12
N ALA A 284 16.00 10.06 -3.30
CA ALA A 284 17.00 9.48 -2.40
C ALA A 284 16.91 10.07 -0.97
N ALA A 285 16.69 11.38 -0.83
CA ALA A 285 16.49 12.02 0.48
C ALA A 285 15.13 11.65 1.10
N PHE A 286 14.09 11.59 0.29
CA PHE A 286 12.72 11.23 0.64
C PHE A 286 12.60 9.84 1.28
N GLN A 287 13.43 8.89 0.84
CA GLN A 287 13.43 7.50 1.30
C GLN A 287 13.66 7.34 2.81
N PHE A 288 14.52 8.14 3.43
CA PHE A 288 14.83 7.98 4.85
C PHE A 288 13.63 8.32 5.75
N PRO A 289 13.01 9.52 5.67
CA PRO A 289 11.78 9.81 6.39
C PRO A 289 10.67 8.81 6.11
N ASP A 290 10.50 8.42 4.85
CA ASP A 290 9.44 7.53 4.41
C ASP A 290 9.56 6.13 5.04
N GLY A 291 10.75 5.55 5.00
CA GLY A 291 11.02 4.28 5.67
C GLY A 291 10.79 4.33 7.19
N ILE A 292 11.26 5.40 7.87
CA ILE A 292 11.05 5.56 9.32
C ILE A 292 9.55 5.70 9.64
N GLN A 293 8.83 6.50 8.86
CA GLN A 293 7.39 6.70 9.01
C GLN A 293 6.64 5.37 8.84
N VAL A 294 6.92 4.62 7.77
CA VAL A 294 6.12 3.43 7.43
C VAL A 294 6.35 2.32 8.44
N LEU A 295 7.59 2.18 8.92
CA LEU A 295 7.93 1.25 9.98
C LEU A 295 7.32 1.67 11.32
N SER A 296 7.36 2.96 11.67
CA SER A 296 6.71 3.50 12.88
C SER A 296 5.21 3.20 12.86
N ALA A 297 4.57 3.46 11.71
CA ALA A 297 3.16 3.14 11.49
C ALA A 297 2.91 1.64 11.63
N GLY A 298 3.73 0.79 11.02
CA GLY A 298 3.66 -0.67 11.15
C GLY A 298 3.79 -1.15 12.59
N ALA A 299 4.74 -0.62 13.35
CA ALA A 299 4.92 -0.95 14.76
C ALA A 299 3.71 -0.54 15.62
N LEU A 300 3.14 0.65 15.37
CA LEU A 300 1.93 1.14 16.04
C LEU A 300 0.68 0.32 15.70
N ARG A 301 0.55 -0.14 14.44
CA ARG A 301 -0.48 -1.12 14.05
C ARG A 301 -0.36 -2.41 14.86
N GLY A 302 0.86 -2.91 15.07
CA GLY A 302 1.12 -4.10 15.91
C GLY A 302 0.71 -3.89 17.37
N LEU A 303 0.80 -2.66 17.87
CA LEU A 303 0.32 -2.25 19.19
C LEU A 303 -1.20 -2.05 19.29
N LYS A 304 -1.92 -2.13 18.17
CA LYS A 304 -3.33 -1.72 18.02
C LYS A 304 -3.59 -0.23 18.35
N ASP A 305 -2.55 0.61 18.26
CA ASP A 305 -2.69 2.06 18.36
C ASP A 305 -2.77 2.65 16.95
N THR A 306 -3.99 2.92 16.46
CA THR A 306 -4.21 3.34 15.07
C THR A 306 -4.88 4.70 14.92
N ARG A 307 -5.64 5.16 15.93
CA ARG A 307 -6.36 6.44 15.89
C ARG A 307 -5.44 7.65 15.97
N MET A 308 -4.49 7.63 16.91
CA MET A 308 -3.54 8.75 17.04
C MET A 308 -2.61 8.82 15.82
N PRO A 309 -2.06 7.71 15.30
CA PRO A 309 -1.29 7.73 14.05
C PRO A 309 -2.05 8.32 12.87
N MET A 310 -3.34 8.01 12.72
CA MET A 310 -4.18 8.60 11.67
C MET A 310 -4.22 10.13 11.74
N LEU A 311 -4.47 10.69 12.93
CA LEU A 311 -4.51 12.16 13.10
C LEU A 311 -3.14 12.80 12.86
N LEU A 312 -2.07 12.17 13.34
CA LEU A 312 -0.70 12.65 13.14
C LEU A 312 -0.30 12.60 11.67
N ALA A 313 -0.66 11.54 10.94
CA ALA A 313 -0.41 11.42 9.51
C ALA A 313 -1.21 12.43 8.70
N ALA A 314 -2.51 12.62 9.01
CA ALA A 314 -3.33 13.64 8.37
C ALA A 314 -2.73 15.04 8.56
N PHE A 315 -2.29 15.38 9.78
CA PHE A 315 -1.61 16.64 10.06
C PHE A 315 -0.28 16.77 9.30
N ALA A 316 0.56 15.74 9.30
CA ALA A 316 1.86 15.78 8.65
C ALA A 316 1.74 15.91 7.12
N TYR A 317 0.83 15.17 6.49
CA TYR A 317 0.65 15.17 5.04
C TYR A 317 -0.12 16.40 4.55
N TRP A 318 -1.27 16.69 5.15
CA TRP A 318 -2.16 17.75 4.67
C TRP A 318 -1.99 19.08 5.40
N GLY A 319 -1.57 19.05 6.67
CA GLY A 319 -1.31 20.27 7.45
C GLY A 319 0.07 20.87 7.19
N VAL A 320 1.08 20.03 6.90
CA VAL A 320 2.47 20.48 6.71
C VAL A 320 2.95 20.23 5.27
N GLY A 321 2.92 18.98 4.81
CA GLY A 321 3.50 18.59 3.52
C GLY A 321 2.87 19.31 2.32
N MET A 322 1.54 19.26 2.21
CA MET A 322 0.82 19.89 1.10
C MET A 322 0.97 21.41 1.05
N PRO A 323 0.73 22.17 2.14
CA PRO A 323 0.88 23.61 2.13
C PRO A 323 2.31 24.05 1.78
N LEU A 324 3.33 23.37 2.32
CA LEU A 324 4.72 23.66 1.98
C LEU A 324 5.03 23.30 0.51
N GLY A 325 4.57 22.15 0.03
CA GLY A 325 4.81 21.72 -1.35
C GLY A 325 4.12 22.58 -2.39
N ALA A 326 2.85 22.94 -2.15
CA ALA A 326 2.10 23.85 -3.01
C ALA A 326 2.66 25.29 -2.93
N GLY A 327 3.04 25.76 -1.74
CA GLY A 327 3.68 27.05 -1.54
C GLY A 327 4.99 27.18 -2.31
N LEU A 328 5.93 26.26 -2.11
CA LEU A 328 7.24 26.27 -2.76
C LEU A 328 7.17 25.91 -4.25
N GLY A 329 6.31 24.95 -4.61
CA GLY A 329 6.19 24.44 -5.97
C GLY A 329 5.48 25.41 -6.92
N LEU A 330 4.39 26.04 -6.46
CA LEU A 330 3.58 26.97 -7.27
C LEU A 330 3.92 28.44 -7.00
N GLY A 331 4.79 28.74 -6.02
CA GLY A 331 5.08 30.11 -5.58
C GLY A 331 3.91 30.78 -4.83
N LEU A 332 2.98 29.98 -4.30
CA LEU A 332 1.81 30.48 -3.56
C LEU A 332 2.28 31.09 -2.23
N GLY A 333 2.15 32.41 -2.09
CA GLY A 333 2.52 33.16 -0.89
C GLY A 333 3.51 34.31 -1.12
N GLY A 334 4.11 34.45 -2.31
CA GLY A 334 4.95 35.60 -2.66
C GLY A 334 6.33 35.65 -1.97
N PHE A 335 6.65 34.71 -1.08
CA PHE A 335 7.91 34.67 -0.33
C PHE A 335 9.09 34.02 -1.07
N THR A 336 8.84 33.24 -2.12
CA THR A 336 9.88 32.53 -2.91
C THR A 336 9.47 32.37 -4.37
N PRO A 337 10.40 32.45 -5.33
CA PRO A 337 10.12 32.11 -6.73
C PRO A 337 9.65 30.66 -6.85
N ALA A 338 8.76 30.38 -7.80
CA ALA A 338 8.22 29.03 -8.00
C ALA A 338 9.35 28.04 -8.37
N LEU A 339 9.63 27.11 -7.46
CA LEU A 339 10.64 26.06 -7.64
C LEU A 339 10.13 24.89 -8.50
N GLY A 340 8.87 24.97 -8.96
CA GLY A 340 8.23 23.97 -9.80
C GLY A 340 8.18 22.59 -9.12
N PRO A 341 8.51 21.51 -9.84
CA PRO A 341 8.46 20.14 -9.30
C PRO A 341 9.36 19.95 -8.07
N ARG A 342 10.53 20.60 -8.05
CA ARG A 342 11.49 20.49 -6.93
C ARG A 342 10.88 20.99 -5.62
N GLY A 343 10.15 22.11 -5.66
CA GLY A 343 9.44 22.66 -4.50
C GLY A 343 8.39 21.70 -3.94
N MET A 344 7.69 20.98 -4.82
CA MET A 344 6.70 19.98 -4.39
C MET A 344 7.37 18.78 -3.70
N TRP A 345 8.49 18.29 -4.23
CA TRP A 345 9.26 17.22 -3.59
C TRP A 345 9.83 17.63 -2.23
N ILE A 346 10.26 18.88 -2.06
CA ILE A 346 10.67 19.41 -0.75
C ILE A 346 9.50 19.38 0.24
N GLY A 347 8.29 19.76 -0.20
CA GLY A 347 7.08 19.65 0.62
C GLY A 347 6.76 18.22 1.02
N LEU A 348 6.86 17.26 0.09
CA LEU A 348 6.69 15.83 0.38
C LEU A 348 7.69 15.34 1.44
N ILE A 349 8.97 15.68 1.29
CA ILE A 349 10.04 15.33 2.23
C ILE A 349 9.76 15.94 3.61
N ALA A 350 9.35 17.20 3.66
CA ALA A 350 9.01 17.88 4.92
C ALA A 350 7.81 17.22 5.62
N GLY A 351 6.76 16.90 4.88
CA GLY A 351 5.58 16.18 5.39
C GLY A 351 5.93 14.80 5.93
N LEU A 352 6.73 14.03 5.20
CA LEU A 352 7.18 12.70 5.64
C LEU A 352 8.14 12.78 6.82
N THR A 353 9.02 13.78 6.87
CA THR A 353 9.91 14.01 8.02
C THR A 353 9.10 14.34 9.27
N CYS A 354 8.07 15.18 9.13
CA CYS A 354 7.13 15.45 10.21
C CYS A 354 6.43 14.17 10.67
N ALA A 355 5.92 13.36 9.75
CA ALA A 355 5.26 12.10 10.04
C ALA A 355 6.21 11.10 10.74
N ALA A 356 7.43 10.95 10.24
CA ALA A 356 8.47 10.09 10.80
C ALA A 356 8.78 10.46 12.26
N LEU A 357 8.97 11.75 12.54
CA LEU A 357 9.23 12.23 13.89
C LEU A 357 8.03 12.04 14.83
N LEU A 358 6.81 12.37 14.37
CA LEU A 358 5.59 12.25 15.16
C LEU A 358 5.24 10.79 15.47
N LEU A 359 5.26 9.92 14.46
CA LEU A 359 4.98 8.50 14.62
C LEU A 359 6.09 7.78 15.39
N GLY A 360 7.35 8.09 15.13
CA GLY A 360 8.49 7.54 15.87
C GLY A 360 8.41 7.89 17.35
N ARG A 361 8.15 9.17 17.69
CA ARG A 361 7.93 9.61 19.08
C ARG A 361 6.71 8.94 19.71
N ARG A 362 5.61 8.80 18.96
CA ARG A 362 4.40 8.12 19.45
C ARG A 362 4.67 6.65 19.76
N PHE A 363 5.43 5.97 18.91
CA PHE A 363 5.84 4.59 19.13
C PHE A 363 6.69 4.46 20.39
N LEU A 364 7.73 5.28 20.54
CA LEU A 364 8.59 5.26 21.74
C LEU A 364 7.78 5.46 23.02
N ARG A 365 6.89 6.46 23.05
CA ARG A 365 6.00 6.69 24.20
C ARG A 365 5.06 5.52 24.48
N SER A 366 4.51 4.89 23.43
CA SER A 366 3.58 3.78 23.58
C SER A 366 4.28 2.49 24.02
N SER A 367 5.56 2.31 23.63
CA SER A 367 6.38 1.17 24.03
C SER A 367 6.71 1.12 25.52
N LEU A 368 6.64 2.28 26.20
CA LEU A 368 6.93 2.45 27.62
C LEU A 368 5.69 2.28 28.51
N ARG A 369 4.47 2.22 27.93
CA ARG A 369 3.23 2.07 28.71
C ARG A 369 3.05 0.64 29.19
N PRO A 370 2.61 0.41 30.45
CA PRO A 370 2.37 -0.94 30.96
C PRO A 370 1.51 -1.75 30.01
N LEU A 371 2.00 -2.93 29.61
CA LEU A 371 1.20 -3.84 28.79
C LEU A 371 0.10 -4.42 29.69
N PRO A 372 -1.19 -4.35 29.32
CA PRO A 372 -2.23 -5.05 30.07
C PRO A 372 -1.89 -6.54 30.12
N ALA A 373 -2.00 -7.06 31.35
CA ALA A 373 -1.66 -8.42 31.77
C ALA A 373 -2.45 -9.50 31.03
#